data_AF-A0A9D6IUR6-F1
#
_entry.id   AF-A0A9D6IUR6-F1
#
_cell.length_a   1.000
_cell.length_b   1.000
_cell.length_c   1.000
_cell.angle_alpha   90.00
_cell.angle_beta   90.00
_cell.angle_gamma   90.00
#
_symmetry.space_group_name_H-M   'P 1'
#
loop_
_entity.id
_entity.type
_entity.pdbx_description
1 polymer ?
#
loop_
_entity_poly.entity_id
_entity_poly.type
_entity_poly.pdbx_seq_one_letter_code
_entity_poly.pdbx_strand_id
1 'polypeptide(L)'
;MNHTNLGLLTLAASGGGEASGVVVLVLFGLLVASSLYASWLLRRRPTRGVQAKIYRFLKKVVARCTGRVDLSDEKVLSFKVELAGAAGIYPGGSVALVATAGLEAGKTEVSQGTGKGRIPWKDLPVAVDGARVNDGVVTLGDDPRTAPKTLAMKVGLAGHPELTNDVTVPVHFAGEYVAHFSGGSGRNGAVGDNGRPGSSGGGEGGRGRDGGDGEDAEDAGDVEVVVTMAVAGPMLQVRVHGTPHEDKFYLIDPNGGSLTVYARGGAGGRGGDGGWGGSGGWGGGDGGDGGDGGNGAGGGNGGRITLVASPETTRYLDLINLDNSGGDGGGIGQGGPGGGGGSTDGPGQTSGRNGNVGRPGQRAGRPGRPGPKPETRIEPVPPLW
;
A
#
# COMPACT_ATOMS: atom_id res chain seq x y z
N MET A 1 -43.21 11.17 39.17
CA MET A 1 -42.97 11.36 37.73
C MET A 1 -42.28 10.11 37.21
N ASN A 2 -42.86 9.51 36.17
CA ASN A 2 -42.81 8.07 35.88
C ASN A 2 -41.42 7.52 35.53
N HIS A 3 -41.12 6.36 36.12
CA HIS A 3 -40.04 5.47 35.74
C HIS A 3 -40.39 4.77 34.42
N THR A 4 -39.64 5.04 33.35
CA THR A 4 -39.65 4.23 32.14
C THR A 4 -38.45 3.30 32.17
N ASN A 5 -38.73 1.99 32.25
CA ASN A 5 -37.77 0.90 32.07
C ASN A 5 -37.12 1.00 30.68
N LEU A 6 -35.79 1.17 30.62
CA LEU A 6 -35.03 0.84 29.43
C LEU A 6 -34.84 -0.68 29.39
N GLY A 7 -35.59 -1.36 28.53
CA GLY A 7 -35.39 -2.77 28.23
C GLY A 7 -34.04 -2.99 27.55
N LEU A 8 -33.26 -3.92 28.10
CA LEU A 8 -32.03 -4.42 27.48
C LEU A 8 -32.42 -5.20 26.21
N LEU A 9 -32.12 -4.68 25.02
CA LEU A 9 -32.30 -5.41 23.78
C LEU A 9 -31.09 -6.35 23.59
N THR A 10 -31.27 -7.64 23.86
CA THR A 10 -30.25 -8.66 23.60
C THR A 10 -30.44 -9.17 22.17
N LEU A 11 -29.63 -8.69 21.21
CA LEU A 11 -29.56 -9.27 19.87
C LEU A 11 -28.60 -10.46 19.88
N ALA A 12 -29.14 -11.68 19.82
CA ALA A 12 -28.35 -12.88 19.55
C ALA A 12 -28.11 -12.99 18.04
N ALA A 13 -26.86 -12.80 17.60
CA ALA A 13 -26.47 -13.02 16.21
C ALA A 13 -25.96 -14.46 16.07
N SER A 14 -26.75 -15.33 15.44
CA SER A 14 -26.32 -16.63 14.95
C SER A 14 -26.56 -16.70 13.43
N GLY A 15 -25.50 -16.85 12.64
CA GLY A 15 -25.56 -17.33 11.26
C GLY A 15 -25.25 -16.31 10.15
N GLY A 16 -24.13 -16.56 9.45
CA GLY A 16 -23.96 -16.48 7.99
C GLY A 16 -24.24 -15.18 7.23
N GLY A 17 -23.18 -14.53 6.75
CA GLY A 17 -23.11 -13.94 5.40
C GLY A 17 -23.66 -12.52 5.18
N GLU A 18 -24.93 -12.25 5.46
CA GLU A 18 -25.61 -11.01 5.00
C GLU A 18 -26.03 -10.04 6.12
N ALA A 19 -25.89 -10.44 7.40
CA ALA A 19 -26.29 -9.62 8.55
C ALA A 19 -25.38 -8.40 8.83
N SER A 20 -24.29 -8.24 8.09
CA SER A 20 -23.30 -7.18 8.34
C SER A 20 -23.81 -5.77 8.00
N GLY A 21 -24.60 -5.60 6.94
CA GLY A 21 -25.09 -4.27 6.51
C GLY A 21 -26.16 -3.66 7.43
N VAL A 22 -27.12 -4.46 7.88
CA VAL A 22 -28.23 -4.00 8.73
C VAL A 22 -27.75 -3.73 10.16
N VAL A 23 -26.83 -4.53 10.69
CA VAL A 23 -26.23 -4.32 12.02
C VAL A 23 -25.41 -3.03 12.03
N VAL A 24 -24.69 -2.71 10.95
CA VAL A 24 -23.95 -1.44 10.82
C VAL A 24 -24.91 -0.24 10.80
N LEU A 25 -26.02 -0.32 10.05
CA LEU A 25 -27.02 0.76 10.01
C LEU A 25 -27.72 1.00 11.35
N VAL A 26 -28.07 -0.06 12.08
CA VAL A 26 -28.68 0.07 13.42
C VAL A 26 -27.68 0.61 14.44
N LEU A 27 -26.42 0.17 14.40
CA LEU A 27 -25.35 0.70 15.25
C LEU A 27 -25.04 2.16 14.91
N PHE A 28 -25.04 2.53 13.63
CA PHE A 28 -24.85 3.91 13.19
C PHE A 28 -26.02 4.80 13.62
N GLY A 29 -27.25 4.31 13.49
CA GLY A 29 -28.46 4.97 14.01
C GLY A 29 -28.40 5.19 15.52
N LEU A 30 -27.94 4.21 16.29
CA LEU A 30 -27.72 4.32 17.74
C LEU A 30 -26.57 5.26 18.10
N LEU A 31 -25.49 5.30 17.31
CA LEU A 31 -24.37 6.24 17.48
C LEU A 31 -24.79 7.68 17.21
N VAL A 32 -25.55 7.91 16.14
CA VAL A 32 -26.10 9.23 15.80
C VAL A 32 -27.11 9.67 16.85
N ALA A 33 -28.03 8.77 17.24
CA ALA A 33 -29.01 9.06 18.29
C ALA A 33 -28.35 9.33 19.66
N SER A 34 -27.30 8.57 20.03
CA SER A 34 -26.57 8.79 21.27
C SER A 34 -25.71 10.06 21.24
N SER A 35 -25.15 10.44 20.10
CA SER A 35 -24.46 11.73 19.90
C SER A 35 -25.43 12.91 20.03
N LEU A 36 -26.60 12.82 19.38
CA LEU A 36 -27.68 13.81 19.50
C LEU A 36 -28.21 13.89 20.94
N TYR A 37 -28.38 12.75 21.61
CA TYR A 37 -28.81 12.69 23.00
C TYR A 37 -27.76 13.21 23.99
N ALA A 38 -26.47 12.93 23.76
CA ALA A 38 -25.37 13.48 24.53
C ALA A 38 -25.27 15.01 24.35
N SER A 39 -25.43 15.50 23.11
CA SER A 39 -25.50 16.94 22.82
C SER A 39 -26.69 17.61 23.50
N TRP A 40 -27.85 16.94 23.52
CA TRP A 40 -29.03 17.38 24.27
C TRP A 40 -28.82 17.39 25.78
N LEU A 41 -28.17 16.37 26.34
CA LEU A 41 -27.80 16.31 27.77
C LEU A 41 -26.79 17.39 28.17
N LEU A 42 -25.80 17.67 27.32
CA LEU A 42 -24.79 18.72 27.57
C LEU A 42 -25.41 20.12 27.64
N ARG A 43 -26.52 20.36 26.93
CA ARG A 43 -27.29 21.63 27.04
C ARG A 43 -27.95 21.82 28.41
N ARG A 44 -28.14 20.77 29.22
CA ARG A 44 -28.77 20.86 30.55
C ARG A 44 -27.79 21.10 31.71
N ARG A 45 -26.54 21.52 31.43
CA ARG A 45 -25.46 21.72 32.44
C ARG A 45 -25.39 20.59 33.49
N PRO A 46 -25.25 19.32 33.08
CA PRO A 46 -24.99 18.23 34.01
C PRO A 46 -23.74 18.54 34.84
N THR A 47 -23.77 18.18 36.12
CA THR A 47 -22.58 18.31 36.99
C THR A 47 -21.40 17.58 36.35
N ARG A 48 -20.16 18.08 36.56
CA ARG A 48 -18.93 17.50 35.97
C ARG A 48 -18.85 15.98 36.12
N GLY A 49 -19.39 15.42 37.21
CA GLY A 49 -19.44 13.97 37.45
C GLY A 49 -20.33 13.17 36.48
N VAL A 50 -21.46 13.74 36.03
CA VAL A 50 -22.38 13.06 35.10
C VAL A 50 -21.79 13.02 33.69
N GLN A 51 -21.14 14.11 33.25
CA GLN A 51 -20.46 14.15 31.94
C GLN A 51 -19.35 13.09 31.86
N ALA A 52 -18.53 12.96 32.90
CA ALA A 52 -17.46 11.97 32.94
C ALA A 52 -17.98 10.51 32.90
N LYS A 53 -19.15 10.24 33.50
CA LYS A 53 -19.79 8.91 33.44
C LYS A 53 -20.34 8.59 32.05
N ILE A 54 -21.02 9.55 31.41
CA ILE A 54 -21.55 9.38 30.04
C ILE A 54 -20.40 9.15 29.06
N TYR A 55 -19.34 9.94 29.16
CA TYR A 55 -18.17 9.79 28.29
C TYR A 55 -17.50 8.42 28.44
N ARG A 56 -17.27 7.96 29.68
CA ARG A 56 -16.75 6.60 29.94
C ARG A 56 -17.66 5.51 29.38
N PHE A 57 -18.98 5.65 29.51
CA PHE A 57 -19.92 4.70 28.94
C PHE A 57 -19.84 4.65 27.41
N LEU A 58 -19.86 5.80 26.73
CA LEU A 58 -19.75 5.86 25.27
C LEU A 58 -18.42 5.29 24.78
N LYS A 59 -17.30 5.59 25.46
CA LYS A 59 -15.98 5.02 25.16
C LYS A 59 -16.01 3.50 25.23
N LYS A 60 -16.62 2.92 26.27
CA LYS A 60 -16.80 1.46 26.42
C LYS A 60 -17.70 0.85 25.33
N VAL A 61 -18.78 1.53 24.94
CA VAL A 61 -19.67 1.06 23.86
C VAL A 61 -18.92 1.04 22.52
N VAL A 62 -18.21 2.12 22.19
CA VAL A 62 -17.42 2.20 20.94
C VAL A 62 -16.31 1.14 20.93
N ALA A 63 -15.58 0.96 22.04
CA ALA A 63 -14.57 -0.08 22.18
C ALA A 63 -15.16 -1.48 21.89
N ARG A 64 -16.31 -1.80 22.49
CA ARG A 64 -17.00 -3.09 22.30
C ARG A 64 -17.53 -3.29 20.86
N CYS A 65 -18.00 -2.22 20.22
CA CYS A 65 -18.46 -2.29 18.81
C CYS A 65 -17.31 -2.37 17.82
N THR A 66 -16.16 -1.76 18.12
CA THR A 66 -14.97 -1.77 17.25
C THR A 66 -14.05 -2.97 17.50
N GLY A 67 -14.35 -3.79 18.52
CA GLY A 67 -13.48 -4.87 18.95
C GLY A 67 -12.14 -4.38 19.49
N ARG A 68 -12.01 -3.11 19.89
CA ARG A 68 -10.80 -2.55 20.52
C ARG A 68 -10.92 -2.62 22.03
N VAL A 69 -9.80 -2.81 22.71
CA VAL A 69 -9.75 -2.76 24.17
C VAL A 69 -8.94 -1.54 24.58
N ASP A 70 -9.56 -0.71 25.41
CA ASP A 70 -8.92 0.42 26.06
C ASP A 70 -8.46 -0.01 27.44
N LEU A 71 -7.14 -0.03 27.62
CA LEU A 71 -6.53 -0.54 28.85
C LEU A 71 -6.47 0.51 29.97
N SER A 72 -6.78 1.78 29.71
CA SER A 72 -6.63 2.83 30.73
C SER A 72 -7.56 2.68 31.94
N ASP A 73 -8.70 2.00 31.76
CA ASP A 73 -9.69 1.74 32.81
C ASP A 73 -9.60 0.32 33.39
N GLU A 74 -8.71 -0.52 32.87
CA GLU A 74 -8.57 -1.92 33.26
C GLU A 74 -7.38 -2.08 34.21
N LYS A 75 -7.49 -2.99 35.20
CA LYS A 75 -6.36 -3.31 36.06
C LYS A 75 -5.45 -4.32 35.35
N VAL A 76 -4.30 -3.82 34.91
CA VAL A 76 -3.28 -4.61 34.20
C VAL A 76 -2.29 -5.17 35.23
N LEU A 77 -2.14 -6.48 35.25
CA LEU A 77 -1.27 -7.21 36.18
C LEU A 77 0.10 -7.52 35.58
N SER A 78 0.18 -7.63 34.26
CA SER A 78 1.44 -7.90 33.55
C SER A 78 1.43 -7.26 32.16
N PHE A 79 2.62 -6.89 31.69
CA PHE A 79 2.82 -6.32 30.36
C PHE A 79 4.13 -6.87 29.78
N LYS A 80 4.05 -7.48 28.60
CA LYS A 80 5.17 -8.11 27.91
C LYS A 80 5.18 -7.69 26.45
N VAL A 81 6.36 -7.40 25.91
CA VAL A 81 6.54 -7.11 24.48
C VAL A 81 7.62 -8.01 23.92
N GLU A 82 7.35 -8.61 22.77
CA GLU A 82 8.27 -9.54 22.10
C GLU A 82 8.30 -9.29 20.58
N LEU A 83 9.34 -9.79 19.92
CA LEU A 83 9.41 -9.80 18.46
C LEU A 83 8.53 -10.92 17.90
N ALA A 84 7.86 -10.65 16.78
CA ALA A 84 7.06 -11.64 16.07
C ALA A 84 7.95 -12.56 15.23
N GLY A 85 8.56 -13.56 15.85
CA GLY A 85 9.25 -14.66 15.16
C GLY A 85 10.58 -14.33 14.48
N ALA A 86 11.08 -13.08 14.59
CA ALA A 86 12.38 -12.71 14.05
C ALA A 86 13.48 -12.81 15.12
N ALA A 87 14.65 -13.32 14.71
CA ALA A 87 15.83 -13.37 15.56
C ALA A 87 16.55 -12.02 15.67
N GLY A 88 16.27 -11.08 14.76
CA GLY A 88 16.86 -9.75 14.71
C GLY A 88 16.30 -8.90 13.57
N ILE A 89 17.02 -7.84 13.24
CA ILE A 89 16.72 -6.93 12.13
C ILE A 89 18.00 -6.63 11.35
N TYR A 90 17.90 -6.21 10.10
CA TYR A 90 19.04 -5.77 9.29
C TYR A 90 18.76 -4.37 8.71
N PRO A 91 19.77 -3.62 8.23
CA PRO A 91 19.56 -2.31 7.63
C PRO A 91 18.53 -2.33 6.51
N GLY A 92 17.53 -1.44 6.58
CA GLY A 92 16.38 -1.40 5.67
C GLY A 92 15.31 -2.47 5.94
N GLY A 93 15.59 -3.44 6.82
CA GLY A 93 14.66 -4.46 7.25
C GLY A 93 13.61 -3.94 8.23
N SER A 94 12.60 -4.77 8.50
CA SER A 94 11.55 -4.48 9.47
C SER A 94 11.23 -5.69 10.34
N VAL A 95 10.88 -5.46 11.60
CA VAL A 95 10.41 -6.49 12.54
C VAL A 95 9.12 -6.04 13.20
N ALA A 96 8.16 -6.96 13.33
CA ALA A 96 6.94 -6.67 14.05
C ALA A 96 7.09 -6.98 15.55
N LEU A 97 6.50 -6.14 16.38
CA LEU A 97 6.35 -6.35 17.80
C LEU A 97 4.98 -6.97 18.10
N VAL A 98 4.89 -7.71 19.20
CA VAL A 98 3.65 -8.20 19.79
C VAL A 98 3.66 -7.83 21.26
N ALA A 99 2.71 -7.02 21.67
CA ALA A 99 2.49 -6.68 23.07
C ALA A 99 1.36 -7.54 23.64
N THR A 100 1.56 -8.08 24.83
CA THR A 100 0.56 -8.85 25.58
C THR A 100 0.36 -8.23 26.95
N ALA A 101 -0.89 -7.90 27.29
CA ALA A 101 -1.29 -7.42 28.60
C ALA A 101 -2.09 -8.50 29.34
N GLY A 102 -1.66 -8.86 30.54
CA GLY A 102 -2.42 -9.72 31.44
C GLY A 102 -3.31 -8.87 32.35
N LEU A 103 -4.60 -9.19 32.40
CA LEU A 103 -5.62 -8.51 33.19
C LEU A 103 -6.03 -9.37 34.40
N GLU A 104 -6.86 -8.82 35.27
CA GLU A 104 -7.52 -9.60 36.31
C GLU A 104 -8.35 -10.77 35.74
N ALA A 105 -8.63 -11.77 36.59
CA ALA A 105 -9.32 -13.01 36.23
C ALA A 105 -8.63 -13.87 35.15
N GLY A 106 -7.33 -13.65 34.91
CA GLY A 106 -6.52 -14.45 33.99
C GLY A 106 -6.77 -14.15 32.52
N LYS A 107 -7.46 -13.05 32.20
CA LYS A 107 -7.72 -12.62 30.83
C LYS A 107 -6.47 -11.99 30.23
N THR A 108 -6.18 -12.27 28.97
CA THR A 108 -5.08 -11.65 28.21
C THR A 108 -5.62 -10.85 27.03
N GLU A 109 -4.93 -9.77 26.70
CA GLU A 109 -5.15 -8.98 25.50
C GLU A 109 -3.83 -8.86 24.74
N VAL A 110 -3.91 -8.83 23.42
CA VAL A 110 -2.74 -8.76 22.52
C VAL A 110 -2.84 -7.51 21.66
N SER A 111 -1.71 -6.99 21.18
CA SER A 111 -1.67 -5.89 20.22
C SER A 111 -2.29 -6.23 18.87
N GLN A 112 -2.81 -5.21 18.20
CA GLN A 112 -3.27 -5.29 16.82
C GLN A 112 -2.11 -5.54 15.84
N GLY A 113 -2.43 -5.78 14.56
CA GLY A 113 -1.43 -6.13 13.54
C GLY A 113 -1.00 -7.58 13.67
N THR A 114 0.30 -7.84 13.75
CA THR A 114 0.85 -9.20 13.79
C THR A 114 0.36 -10.03 14.98
N GLY A 115 0.10 -9.38 16.12
CA GLY A 115 -0.48 -10.04 17.29
C GLY A 115 -1.95 -10.46 17.14
N LYS A 116 -2.65 -9.97 16.10
CA LYS A 116 -4.09 -10.22 15.83
C LYS A 116 -5.01 -9.94 17.03
N GLY A 117 -4.57 -9.11 17.96
CA GLY A 117 -5.31 -8.77 19.16
C GLY A 117 -6.13 -7.49 19.02
N ARG A 118 -6.36 -6.84 20.15
CA ARG A 118 -7.31 -5.72 20.31
C ARG A 118 -6.70 -4.46 20.91
N ILE A 119 -5.46 -4.52 21.40
CA ILE A 119 -4.74 -3.35 21.94
C ILE A 119 -4.22 -2.53 20.75
N PRO A 120 -4.71 -1.31 20.52
CA PRO A 120 -4.26 -0.52 19.39
C PRO A 120 -2.86 0.07 19.66
N TRP A 121 -2.01 0.16 18.65
CA TRP A 121 -0.61 0.60 18.80
C TRP A 121 -0.45 2.05 19.26
N LYS A 122 -1.45 2.90 19.02
CA LYS A 122 -1.49 4.27 19.58
C LYS A 122 -1.50 4.30 21.12
N ASP A 123 -1.89 3.20 21.77
CA ASP A 123 -1.92 3.08 23.24
C ASP A 123 -0.62 2.43 23.78
N LEU A 124 0.36 2.18 22.90
CA LEU A 124 1.65 1.55 23.20
C LEU A 124 2.78 2.49 22.78
N PRO A 125 3.10 3.55 23.55
CA PRO A 125 4.19 4.45 23.21
C PRO A 125 5.52 3.67 23.13
N VAL A 126 6.21 3.80 21.99
CA VAL A 126 7.52 3.20 21.76
C VAL A 126 8.57 4.29 21.65
N ALA A 127 9.58 4.23 22.51
CA ALA A 127 10.78 5.06 22.42
C ALA A 127 11.93 4.22 21.82
N VAL A 128 12.50 4.69 20.72
CA VAL A 128 13.61 4.03 20.02
C VAL A 128 14.46 5.08 19.30
N ASP A 129 15.78 4.90 19.35
CA ASP A 129 16.74 5.70 18.59
C ASP A 129 17.22 4.94 17.35
N GLY A 130 17.30 5.62 16.21
CA GLY A 130 17.81 5.05 14.95
C GLY A 130 16.82 4.16 14.17
N ALA A 131 15.57 4.04 14.61
CA ALA A 131 14.52 3.32 13.90
C ALA A 131 13.20 4.09 13.87
N ARG A 132 12.30 3.68 12.98
CA ARG A 132 10.92 4.19 12.90
C ARG A 132 9.95 3.12 13.37
N VAL A 133 8.85 3.51 14.03
CA VAL A 133 7.83 2.57 14.50
C VAL A 133 6.47 3.00 13.94
N ASN A 134 5.85 2.12 13.15
CA ASN A 134 4.53 2.34 12.55
C ASN A 134 3.66 1.12 12.82
N ASP A 135 2.57 1.29 13.57
CA ASP A 135 1.62 0.22 13.89
C ASP A 135 2.28 -1.08 14.39
N GLY A 136 3.28 -0.94 15.27
CA GLY A 136 4.02 -2.06 15.86
C GLY A 136 5.10 -2.66 14.97
N VAL A 137 5.30 -2.14 13.76
CA VAL A 137 6.40 -2.52 12.89
C VAL A 137 7.55 -1.55 13.10
N VAL A 138 8.69 -2.09 13.51
CA VAL A 138 9.95 -1.36 13.70
C VAL A 138 10.77 -1.50 12.43
N THR A 139 11.13 -0.38 11.81
CA THR A 139 11.93 -0.32 10.58
C THR A 139 13.25 0.37 10.87
N LEU A 140 14.36 -0.32 10.59
CA LEU A 140 15.71 0.22 10.73
C LEU A 140 16.07 1.02 9.47
N GLY A 141 16.86 2.09 9.61
CA GLY A 141 17.44 2.80 8.47
C GLY A 141 18.22 1.87 7.54
N ASP A 142 18.28 2.22 6.26
CA ASP A 142 18.95 1.45 5.22
C ASP A 142 20.48 1.59 5.23
N ASP A 143 21.01 2.72 5.71
CA ASP A 143 22.45 2.96 5.75
C ASP A 143 23.16 2.15 6.86
N PRO A 144 23.95 1.11 6.50
CA PRO A 144 24.63 0.25 7.46
C PRO A 144 25.71 1.00 8.26
N ARG A 145 26.19 2.16 7.80
CA ARG A 145 27.23 2.95 8.46
C ARG A 145 26.73 3.60 9.74
N THR A 146 25.42 3.82 9.83
CA THR A 146 24.74 4.43 10.99
C THR A 146 23.97 3.41 11.84
N ALA A 147 23.88 2.16 11.38
CA ALA A 147 23.14 1.11 12.07
C ALA A 147 23.82 0.73 13.39
N PRO A 148 23.09 0.71 14.52
CA PRO A 148 23.64 0.22 15.78
C PRO A 148 23.82 -1.30 15.72
N LYS A 149 24.70 -1.87 16.56
CA LYS A 149 24.83 -3.34 16.68
C LYS A 149 23.57 -4.01 17.28
N THR A 150 22.86 -3.26 18.10
CA THR A 150 21.66 -3.68 18.82
C THR A 150 20.72 -2.49 18.91
N LEU A 151 19.46 -2.69 18.55
CA LEU A 151 18.43 -1.69 18.68
C LEU A 151 17.74 -1.86 20.04
N ALA A 152 17.95 -0.90 20.93
CA ALA A 152 17.29 -0.86 22.23
C ALA A 152 16.01 -0.03 22.12
N MET A 153 14.91 -0.55 22.65
CA MET A 153 13.59 0.07 22.61
C MET A 153 12.94 -0.01 23.98
N LYS A 154 12.21 1.03 24.35
CA LYS A 154 11.36 1.02 25.52
C LYS A 154 9.91 1.17 25.11
N VAL A 155 9.10 0.17 25.42
CA VAL A 155 7.66 0.17 25.12
C VAL A 155 6.90 0.37 26.42
N GLY A 156 6.05 1.39 26.46
CA GLY A 156 5.13 1.63 27.57
C GLY A 156 3.71 1.21 27.24
N LEU A 157 2.86 1.24 28.27
CA LEU A 157 1.42 1.06 28.14
C LEU A 157 0.67 2.33 28.58
N ALA A 158 -0.11 2.92 27.67
CA ALA A 158 -0.90 4.11 27.98
C ALA A 158 -1.92 3.82 29.09
N GLY A 159 -1.98 4.73 30.08
CA GLY A 159 -2.81 4.56 31.28
C GLY A 159 -2.13 3.80 32.42
N HIS A 160 -1.00 3.12 32.16
CA HIS A 160 -0.19 2.39 33.14
C HIS A 160 1.30 2.72 32.96
N PRO A 161 1.74 3.97 33.24
CA PRO A 161 3.10 4.43 32.95
C PRO A 161 4.21 3.67 33.72
N GLU A 162 3.86 2.99 34.80
CA GLU A 162 4.74 2.10 35.55
C GLU A 162 5.03 0.78 34.81
N LEU A 163 4.16 0.40 33.87
CA LEU A 163 4.31 -0.80 33.06
C LEU A 163 5.07 -0.46 31.78
N THR A 164 6.35 -0.78 31.79
CA THR A 164 7.24 -0.64 30.63
C THR A 164 7.99 -1.94 30.37
N ASN A 165 8.41 -2.13 29.12
CA ASN A 165 9.17 -3.29 28.69
C ASN A 165 10.35 -2.82 27.84
N ASP A 166 11.56 -3.24 28.20
CA ASP A 166 12.76 -2.97 27.42
C ASP A 166 12.98 -4.14 26.44
N VAL A 167 13.00 -3.82 25.15
CA VAL A 167 13.18 -4.78 24.06
C VAL A 167 14.49 -4.49 23.38
N THR A 168 15.35 -5.51 23.26
CA THR A 168 16.60 -5.41 22.50
C THR A 168 16.51 -6.30 21.28
N VAL A 169 16.79 -5.73 20.11
CA VAL A 169 16.80 -6.44 18.82
C VAL A 169 18.24 -6.46 18.30
N PRO A 170 18.85 -7.63 18.09
CA PRO A 170 20.17 -7.67 17.48
C PRO A 170 20.07 -7.23 16.02
N VAL A 171 21.03 -6.39 15.60
CA VAL A 171 21.17 -6.01 14.20
C VAL A 171 22.14 -6.97 13.53
N HIS A 172 21.69 -7.66 12.49
CA HIS A 172 22.50 -8.55 11.67
C HIS A 172 22.56 -8.04 10.23
N PHE A 173 23.39 -8.69 9.42
CA PHE A 173 23.63 -8.30 8.02
C PHE A 173 23.41 -9.47 7.04
N ALA A 174 22.84 -10.57 7.54
CA ALA A 174 22.40 -11.72 6.75
C ALA A 174 20.98 -11.50 6.19
N GLY A 175 20.77 -10.39 5.49
CA GLY A 175 19.48 -10.03 4.89
C GLY A 175 19.49 -10.11 3.36
N GLU A 176 18.30 -10.13 2.77
CA GLU A 176 18.12 -9.99 1.32
C GLU A 176 18.00 -8.49 0.99
N TYR A 177 19.08 -7.90 0.49
CA TYR A 177 19.14 -6.49 0.14
C TYR A 177 18.70 -6.25 -1.31
N VAL A 178 18.08 -5.09 -1.53
CA VAL A 178 17.65 -4.67 -2.86
C VAL A 178 18.08 -3.24 -3.16
N ALA A 179 18.65 -3.05 -4.35
CA ALA A 179 19.09 -1.80 -4.91
C ALA A 179 18.28 -1.49 -6.18
N HIS A 180 17.26 -0.62 -6.06
CA HIS A 180 16.45 -0.19 -7.20
C HIS A 180 17.04 1.05 -7.89
N PHE A 181 17.37 0.90 -9.17
CA PHE A 181 17.85 1.90 -10.13
C PHE A 181 17.15 1.73 -11.50
N SER A 182 15.91 1.25 -11.48
CA SER A 182 15.11 0.97 -12.69
C SER A 182 14.44 2.22 -13.22
N GLY A 183 14.20 2.27 -14.53
CA GLY A 183 13.48 3.37 -15.17
C GLY A 183 12.01 3.46 -14.72
N GLY A 184 11.46 4.67 -14.70
CA GLY A 184 10.06 4.93 -14.43
C GLY A 184 9.12 4.28 -15.45
N SER A 185 7.98 3.78 -14.98
CA SER A 185 6.95 3.25 -15.87
C SER A 185 6.22 4.38 -16.59
N GLY A 186 5.88 4.14 -17.86
CA GLY A 186 5.03 5.01 -18.65
C GLY A 186 3.61 5.08 -18.08
N ARG A 187 2.96 6.23 -18.23
CA ARG A 187 1.59 6.41 -17.76
C ARG A 187 0.60 5.76 -18.72
N ASN A 188 -0.46 5.21 -18.16
CA ASN A 188 -1.57 4.73 -18.98
C ASN A 188 -2.32 5.89 -19.62
N GLY A 189 -2.80 5.66 -20.83
CA GLY A 189 -3.68 6.59 -21.53
C GLY A 189 -5.00 6.77 -20.80
N ALA A 190 -5.57 7.97 -20.93
CA ALA A 190 -6.85 8.30 -20.33
C ALA A 190 -7.98 7.46 -20.95
N VAL A 191 -8.93 7.02 -20.13
CA VAL A 191 -10.16 6.41 -20.63
C VAL A 191 -11.03 7.51 -21.25
N GLY A 192 -11.61 7.23 -22.41
CA GLY A 192 -12.53 8.13 -23.09
C GLY A 192 -13.84 8.30 -22.31
N ASP A 193 -14.33 9.54 -22.24
CA ASP A 193 -15.62 9.82 -21.63
C ASP A 193 -16.78 9.29 -22.47
N ASN A 194 -17.83 8.82 -21.80
CA ASN A 194 -19.05 8.41 -22.49
C ASN A 194 -19.77 9.60 -23.12
N GLY A 195 -20.37 9.35 -24.27
CA GLY A 195 -21.28 10.25 -24.96
C GLY A 195 -22.55 10.48 -24.14
N ARG A 196 -23.09 11.70 -24.24
CA ARG A 196 -24.34 12.05 -23.56
C ARG A 196 -25.53 11.41 -24.27
N PRO A 197 -26.55 10.90 -23.55
CA PRO A 197 -27.77 10.45 -24.18
C PRO A 197 -28.49 11.62 -24.86
N GLY A 198 -29.19 11.34 -25.95
CA GLY A 198 -30.02 12.30 -26.68
C GLY A 198 -31.24 12.75 -25.88
N SER A 199 -31.66 14.00 -26.08
CA SER A 199 -32.85 14.55 -25.44
C SER A 199 -34.14 13.99 -26.06
N SER A 200 -35.24 14.03 -25.31
CA SER A 200 -36.58 13.73 -25.81
C SER A 200 -36.94 14.56 -27.05
N GLY A 201 -37.65 13.97 -28.01
CA GLY A 201 -38.07 14.63 -29.25
C GLY A 201 -37.18 14.33 -30.46
N GLY A 202 -36.50 13.17 -30.47
CA GLY A 202 -35.64 12.74 -31.57
C GLY A 202 -34.19 13.24 -31.49
N GLY A 203 -33.73 13.68 -30.32
CA GLY A 203 -32.34 14.13 -30.15
C GLY A 203 -31.33 12.99 -30.32
N GLU A 204 -30.22 13.25 -31.00
CA GLU A 204 -29.16 12.26 -31.22
C GLU A 204 -28.34 12.02 -29.95
N GLY A 205 -27.86 10.79 -29.78
CA GLY A 205 -26.87 10.45 -28.77
C GLY A 205 -25.50 11.04 -29.13
N GLY A 206 -24.81 11.60 -28.15
CA GLY A 206 -23.46 12.11 -28.33
C GLY A 206 -22.46 10.99 -28.55
N ARG A 207 -21.41 11.26 -29.33
CA ARG A 207 -20.28 10.33 -29.52
C ARG A 207 -19.48 10.15 -28.22
N GLY A 208 -19.05 8.93 -27.95
CA GLY A 208 -18.06 8.62 -26.93
C GLY A 208 -16.69 9.17 -27.32
N ARG A 209 -15.93 9.71 -26.36
CA ARG A 209 -14.59 10.22 -26.62
C ARG A 209 -13.60 9.08 -26.79
N ASP A 210 -12.59 9.30 -27.59
CA ASP A 210 -11.51 8.33 -27.79
C ASP A 210 -10.67 8.21 -26.50
N GLY A 211 -10.09 7.03 -26.28
CA GLY A 211 -9.09 6.81 -25.25
C GLY A 211 -7.74 7.42 -25.66
N GLY A 212 -6.96 7.85 -24.67
CA GLY A 212 -5.61 8.36 -24.89
C GLY A 212 -4.60 7.25 -25.14
N ASP A 213 -3.51 7.56 -25.84
CA ASP A 213 -2.36 6.66 -25.94
C ASP A 213 -1.64 6.53 -24.57
N GLY A 214 -0.97 5.41 -24.34
CA GLY A 214 -0.02 5.28 -23.25
C GLY A 214 1.22 6.15 -23.47
N GLU A 215 1.96 6.45 -22.41
CA GLU A 215 3.27 7.10 -22.48
C GLU A 215 4.39 6.06 -22.46
N ASP A 216 5.48 6.33 -23.17
CA ASP A 216 6.66 5.47 -23.16
C ASP A 216 7.27 5.41 -21.76
N ALA A 217 7.89 4.29 -21.42
CA ALA A 217 8.63 4.16 -20.18
C ALA A 217 10.02 4.79 -20.28
N GLU A 218 10.63 5.03 -19.13
CA GLU A 218 12.00 5.51 -19.05
C GLU A 218 12.99 4.34 -19.14
N ASP A 219 14.12 4.58 -19.80
CA ASP A 219 15.27 3.69 -19.76
C ASP A 219 15.89 3.68 -18.35
N ALA A 220 16.46 2.54 -17.95
CA ALA A 220 17.28 2.50 -16.74
C ALA A 220 18.61 3.22 -16.96
N GLY A 221 19.07 3.91 -15.92
CA GLY A 221 20.41 4.49 -15.88
C GLY A 221 21.50 3.43 -15.75
N ASP A 222 22.72 3.83 -16.07
CA ASP A 222 23.90 2.99 -15.84
C ASP A 222 24.18 2.87 -14.34
N VAL A 223 24.59 1.67 -13.92
CA VAL A 223 24.86 1.32 -12.52
C VAL A 223 26.28 0.76 -12.38
N GLU A 224 27.01 1.32 -11.42
CA GLU A 224 28.28 0.80 -10.93
C GLU A 224 28.07 0.15 -9.56
N VAL A 225 28.52 -1.10 -9.42
CA VAL A 225 28.50 -1.85 -8.17
C VAL A 225 29.95 -2.07 -7.76
N VAL A 226 30.35 -1.52 -6.62
CA VAL A 226 31.69 -1.66 -6.06
C VAL A 226 31.64 -2.54 -4.83
N VAL A 227 32.40 -3.64 -4.82
CA VAL A 227 32.40 -4.66 -3.75
C VAL A 227 33.81 -4.82 -3.19
N THR A 228 33.94 -4.76 -1.86
CA THR A 228 35.21 -5.01 -1.14
C THR A 228 34.94 -5.70 0.20
N MET A 229 35.98 -6.24 0.83
CA MET A 229 35.87 -6.82 2.18
C MET A 229 35.95 -5.72 3.25
N ALA A 230 35.11 -5.84 4.28
CA ALA A 230 35.21 -4.98 5.46
C ALA A 230 36.50 -5.28 6.25
N VAL A 231 37.09 -4.25 6.85
CA VAL A 231 38.29 -4.40 7.71
C VAL A 231 37.99 -5.21 8.98
N ALA A 232 36.77 -5.09 9.51
CA ALA A 232 36.40 -5.63 10.82
C ALA A 232 35.94 -7.10 10.81
N GLY A 233 35.98 -7.80 9.67
CA GLY A 233 35.53 -9.20 9.60
C GLY A 233 35.18 -9.65 8.18
N PRO A 234 34.65 -10.88 8.02
CA PRO A 234 34.36 -11.48 6.72
C PRO A 234 33.09 -10.91 6.07
N MET A 235 32.88 -9.60 6.12
CA MET A 235 31.67 -8.94 5.61
C MET A 235 31.98 -8.29 4.26
N LEU A 236 30.99 -8.21 3.38
CA LEU A 236 31.10 -7.45 2.13
C LEU A 236 30.61 -6.02 2.34
N GLN A 237 31.47 -5.04 2.05
CA GLN A 237 31.05 -3.67 1.84
C GLN A 237 30.68 -3.50 0.37
N VAL A 238 29.47 -3.03 0.10
CA VAL A 238 29.00 -2.77 -1.26
C VAL A 238 28.54 -1.32 -1.38
N ARG A 239 28.99 -0.64 -2.43
CA ARG A 239 28.47 0.65 -2.87
C ARG A 239 27.81 0.46 -4.22
N VAL A 240 26.57 0.91 -4.36
CA VAL A 240 25.86 0.93 -5.64
C VAL A 240 25.62 2.38 -6.02
N HIS A 241 26.21 2.79 -7.13
CA HIS A 241 26.05 4.11 -7.72
C HIS A 241 25.26 3.98 -9.03
N GLY A 242 24.29 4.85 -9.28
CA GLY A 242 23.62 4.89 -10.57
C GLY A 242 23.14 6.28 -10.90
N THR A 243 23.30 6.75 -12.13
CA THR A 243 22.87 8.10 -12.54
C THR A 243 21.38 8.10 -12.92
N PRO A 244 20.52 9.02 -12.43
CA PRO A 244 20.80 10.25 -11.66
C PRO A 244 20.68 10.08 -10.12
N HIS A 245 20.68 8.84 -9.62
CA HIS A 245 20.46 8.53 -8.22
C HIS A 245 21.73 8.70 -7.35
N GLU A 246 21.52 8.73 -6.04
CA GLU A 246 22.58 8.81 -5.04
C GLU A 246 23.19 7.43 -4.76
N ASP A 247 24.40 7.43 -4.17
CA ASP A 247 25.08 6.22 -3.70
C ASP A 247 24.26 5.50 -2.62
N LYS A 248 24.10 4.18 -2.78
CA LYS A 248 23.57 3.29 -1.74
C LYS A 248 24.68 2.42 -1.19
N PHE A 249 24.68 2.22 0.12
CA PHE A 249 25.70 1.45 0.83
C PHE A 249 25.06 0.23 1.49
N TYR A 250 25.72 -0.92 1.41
CA TYR A 250 25.26 -2.17 1.99
C TYR A 250 26.41 -2.88 2.69
N LEU A 251 26.13 -3.46 3.85
CA LEU A 251 27.05 -4.37 4.53
C LEU A 251 26.39 -5.74 4.57
N ILE A 252 27.05 -6.76 4.01
CA ILE A 252 26.46 -8.08 3.78
C ILE A 252 27.26 -9.14 4.52
N ASP A 253 26.59 -9.97 5.31
CA ASP A 253 27.16 -11.19 5.86
C ASP A 253 27.06 -12.31 4.82
N PRO A 254 28.17 -12.86 4.31
CA PRO A 254 28.14 -13.89 3.28
C PRO A 254 27.51 -15.22 3.73
N ASN A 255 27.23 -15.42 5.02
CA ASN A 255 26.61 -16.64 5.55
C ASN A 255 25.07 -16.65 5.49
N GLY A 256 24.46 -15.69 4.78
CA GLY A 256 23.01 -15.64 4.62
C GLY A 256 22.48 -14.36 4.01
N GLY A 257 23.35 -13.37 3.77
CA GLY A 257 23.01 -12.14 3.08
C GLY A 257 23.23 -12.23 1.57
N SER A 258 22.44 -11.45 0.84
CA SER A 258 22.58 -11.29 -0.61
C SER A 258 22.16 -9.89 -1.03
N LEU A 259 22.59 -9.43 -2.21
CA LEU A 259 22.17 -8.17 -2.79
C LEU A 259 21.65 -8.38 -4.20
N THR A 260 20.47 -7.84 -4.49
CA THR A 260 19.94 -7.76 -5.85
C THR A 260 19.93 -6.32 -6.34
N VAL A 261 20.56 -6.08 -7.49
CA VAL A 261 20.67 -4.77 -8.13
C VAL A 261 19.81 -4.74 -9.39
N TYR A 262 18.84 -3.84 -9.43
CA TYR A 262 17.91 -3.67 -10.54
C TYR A 262 18.19 -2.40 -11.33
N ALA A 263 18.71 -2.56 -12.56
CA ALA A 263 18.83 -1.51 -13.58
C ALA A 263 17.90 -1.84 -14.78
N ARG A 264 16.64 -2.15 -14.47
CA ARG A 264 15.64 -2.54 -15.49
C ARG A 264 15.01 -1.34 -16.16
N GLY A 265 14.69 -1.44 -17.43
CA GLY A 265 13.85 -0.43 -18.07
C GLY A 265 12.42 -0.42 -17.52
N GLY A 266 11.75 0.73 -17.58
CA GLY A 266 10.37 0.86 -17.11
C GLY A 266 9.36 0.14 -18.01
N ALA A 267 8.18 -0.19 -17.47
CA ALA A 267 7.08 -0.73 -18.28
C ALA A 267 6.36 0.38 -19.04
N GLY A 268 6.04 0.16 -20.32
CA GLY A 268 5.30 1.11 -21.15
C GLY A 268 3.84 1.24 -20.75
N GLY A 269 3.28 2.44 -20.92
CA GLY A 269 1.89 2.74 -20.61
C GLY A 269 0.91 2.00 -21.50
N ARG A 270 -0.18 1.48 -20.93
CA ARG A 270 -1.30 0.92 -21.70
C ARG A 270 -2.11 2.04 -22.35
N GLY A 271 -2.59 1.84 -23.58
CA GLY A 271 -3.59 2.70 -24.20
C GLY A 271 -4.92 2.68 -23.43
N GLY A 272 -5.56 3.84 -23.33
CA GLY A 272 -6.86 4.00 -22.70
C GLY A 272 -7.99 3.45 -23.55
N ASP A 273 -9.03 2.92 -22.91
CA ASP A 273 -10.21 2.43 -23.60
C ASP A 273 -11.08 3.62 -24.07
N GLY A 274 -11.72 3.49 -25.23
CA GLY A 274 -12.66 4.48 -25.76
C GLY A 274 -13.98 4.52 -24.99
N GLY A 275 -14.57 5.71 -24.93
CA GLY A 275 -15.84 5.97 -24.28
C GLY A 275 -17.02 5.44 -25.06
N TRP A 276 -18.11 5.16 -24.37
CA TRP A 276 -19.31 4.59 -24.98
C TRP A 276 -20.09 5.67 -25.72
N GLY A 277 -20.70 5.32 -26.84
CA GLY A 277 -21.66 6.19 -27.52
C GLY A 277 -22.93 6.40 -26.68
N GLY A 278 -23.45 7.62 -26.67
CA GLY A 278 -24.70 7.96 -26.01
C GLY A 278 -25.89 7.36 -26.77
N SER A 279 -26.94 6.94 -26.06
CA SER A 279 -28.17 6.47 -26.70
C SER A 279 -28.92 7.61 -27.39
N GLY A 280 -29.59 7.31 -28.50
CA GLY A 280 -30.54 8.22 -29.13
C GLY A 280 -31.76 8.50 -28.25
N GLY A 281 -32.32 9.69 -28.37
CA GLY A 281 -33.49 10.14 -27.63
C GLY A 281 -34.80 9.58 -28.16
N TRP A 282 -35.81 9.56 -27.29
CA TRP A 282 -37.19 9.17 -27.64
C TRP A 282 -37.72 9.99 -28.81
N GLY A 283 -38.29 9.33 -29.83
CA GLY A 283 -38.72 9.97 -31.08
C GLY A 283 -37.79 9.70 -32.28
N GLY A 284 -36.96 8.65 -32.21
CA GLY A 284 -36.20 8.16 -33.36
C GLY A 284 -34.82 8.80 -33.55
N GLY A 285 -34.21 9.38 -32.51
CA GLY A 285 -32.86 9.93 -32.61
C GLY A 285 -31.80 8.83 -32.78
N ASP A 286 -30.77 9.05 -33.58
CA ASP A 286 -29.69 8.08 -33.76
C ASP A 286 -28.83 7.98 -32.50
N GLY A 287 -28.28 6.80 -32.21
CA GLY A 287 -27.28 6.60 -31.17
C GLY A 287 -25.91 7.13 -31.61
N GLY A 288 -25.14 7.66 -30.66
CA GLY A 288 -23.79 8.15 -30.92
C GLY A 288 -22.80 7.02 -31.11
N ASP A 289 -21.76 7.24 -31.92
CA ASP A 289 -20.67 6.28 -32.07
C ASP A 289 -19.86 6.14 -30.76
N GLY A 290 -19.27 4.97 -30.54
CA GLY A 290 -18.27 4.78 -29.50
C GLY A 290 -16.94 5.43 -29.88
N GLY A 291 -16.15 5.80 -28.88
CA GLY A 291 -14.80 6.31 -29.08
C GLY A 291 -13.80 5.21 -29.40
N ASP A 292 -12.74 5.53 -30.14
CA ASP A 292 -11.65 4.61 -30.42
C ASP A 292 -10.78 4.39 -29.18
N GLY A 293 -10.11 3.24 -29.06
CA GLY A 293 -9.12 2.97 -28.03
C GLY A 293 -7.74 3.52 -28.39
N GLY A 294 -6.96 3.89 -27.38
CA GLY A 294 -5.58 4.37 -27.56
C GLY A 294 -4.56 3.25 -27.79
N ASN A 295 -3.38 3.61 -28.29
CA ASN A 295 -2.25 2.71 -28.48
C ASN A 295 -1.49 2.49 -27.17
N GLY A 296 -0.82 1.34 -27.06
CA GLY A 296 0.16 1.10 -26.01
C GLY A 296 1.52 1.68 -26.36
N ALA A 297 2.32 1.98 -25.35
CA ALA A 297 3.61 2.63 -25.48
C ALA A 297 4.80 1.71 -25.20
N GLY A 298 5.97 2.05 -25.70
CA GLY A 298 7.18 1.24 -25.57
C GLY A 298 7.65 1.08 -24.12
N GLY A 299 8.22 -0.08 -23.82
CA GLY A 299 8.99 -0.29 -22.60
C GLY A 299 10.39 0.31 -22.70
N GLY A 300 10.96 0.69 -21.57
CA GLY A 300 12.30 1.25 -21.47
C GLY A 300 13.38 0.18 -21.60
N ASN A 301 14.57 0.57 -22.03
CA ASN A 301 15.74 -0.30 -22.09
C ASN A 301 16.36 -0.50 -20.72
N GLY A 302 16.97 -1.67 -20.50
CA GLY A 302 17.80 -1.92 -19.32
C GLY A 302 19.13 -1.18 -19.39
N GLY A 303 19.62 -0.76 -18.22
CA GLY A 303 20.89 -0.01 -18.08
C GLY A 303 22.12 -0.91 -18.20
N ARG A 304 23.29 -0.30 -18.38
CA ARG A 304 24.56 -1.03 -18.24
C ARG A 304 24.87 -1.23 -16.76
N ILE A 305 25.31 -2.42 -16.40
CA ILE A 305 25.82 -2.71 -15.05
C ILE A 305 27.32 -3.04 -15.13
N THR A 306 28.12 -2.35 -14.33
CA THR A 306 29.54 -2.63 -14.13
C THR A 306 29.76 -3.05 -12.67
N LEU A 307 30.26 -4.26 -12.45
CA LEU A 307 30.65 -4.79 -11.15
C LEU A 307 32.17 -4.71 -11.00
N VAL A 308 32.64 -3.91 -10.05
CA VAL A 308 34.05 -3.80 -9.67
C VAL A 308 34.22 -4.48 -8.31
N ALA A 309 35.03 -5.52 -8.24
CA ALA A 309 35.19 -6.33 -7.04
C ALA A 309 36.67 -6.49 -6.66
N SER A 310 36.96 -6.38 -5.36
CA SER A 310 38.31 -6.69 -4.87
C SER A 310 38.62 -8.20 -4.97
N PRO A 311 39.88 -8.60 -5.23
CA PRO A 311 40.24 -10.01 -5.45
C PRO A 311 39.72 -10.97 -4.37
N GLU A 312 39.76 -10.55 -3.10
CA GLU A 312 39.31 -11.32 -1.95
C GLU A 312 37.79 -11.57 -1.88
N THR A 313 36.98 -10.81 -2.63
CA THR A 313 35.52 -10.97 -2.70
C THR A 313 35.07 -11.90 -3.82
N THR A 314 35.97 -12.33 -4.72
CA THR A 314 35.65 -13.12 -5.92
C THR A 314 34.79 -14.36 -5.62
N ARG A 315 35.02 -15.01 -4.48
CA ARG A 315 34.28 -16.21 -4.05
C ARG A 315 32.85 -15.96 -3.56
N TYR A 316 32.42 -14.71 -3.47
CA TYR A 316 31.12 -14.29 -2.96
C TYR A 316 30.29 -13.53 -4.00
N LEU A 317 30.76 -13.44 -5.25
CA LEU A 317 30.05 -12.67 -6.29
C LEU A 317 28.73 -13.31 -6.71
N ASP A 318 28.52 -14.59 -6.39
CA ASP A 318 27.24 -15.28 -6.51
C ASP A 318 26.17 -14.75 -5.55
N LEU A 319 26.56 -14.04 -4.49
CA LEU A 319 25.63 -13.34 -3.59
C LEU A 319 25.13 -11.99 -4.17
N ILE A 320 25.72 -11.54 -5.29
CA ILE A 320 25.40 -10.26 -5.94
C ILE A 320 24.64 -10.53 -7.25
N ASN A 321 23.32 -10.46 -7.17
CA ASN A 321 22.44 -10.65 -8.31
C ASN A 321 22.28 -9.34 -9.09
N LEU A 322 22.57 -9.37 -10.39
CA LEU A 322 22.51 -8.21 -11.27
C LEU A 322 21.42 -8.41 -12.32
N ASP A 323 20.49 -7.47 -12.42
CA ASP A 323 19.40 -7.53 -13.38
C ASP A 323 19.24 -6.21 -14.14
N ASN A 324 19.44 -6.27 -15.45
CA ASN A 324 19.25 -5.17 -16.37
C ASN A 324 18.36 -5.55 -17.56
N SER A 325 17.25 -6.24 -17.29
CA SER A 325 16.25 -6.52 -18.33
C SER A 325 15.65 -5.23 -18.90
N GLY A 326 15.13 -5.31 -20.13
CA GLY A 326 14.23 -4.29 -20.66
C GLY A 326 12.87 -4.36 -19.94
N GLY A 327 12.09 -3.29 -20.02
CA GLY A 327 10.71 -3.27 -19.56
C GLY A 327 9.73 -3.74 -20.63
N ASP A 328 8.55 -4.18 -20.20
CA ASP A 328 7.51 -4.64 -21.11
C ASP A 328 6.86 -3.46 -21.86
N GLY A 329 6.39 -3.71 -23.09
CA GLY A 329 5.57 -2.75 -23.82
C GLY A 329 4.12 -2.73 -23.32
N GLY A 330 3.46 -1.57 -23.40
CA GLY A 330 2.07 -1.39 -23.01
C GLY A 330 1.08 -2.04 -23.99
N GLY A 331 -0.06 -2.49 -23.47
CA GLY A 331 -1.15 -3.03 -24.29
C GLY A 331 -1.98 -1.94 -24.99
N ILE A 332 -2.76 -2.33 -26.00
CA ILE A 332 -3.74 -1.44 -26.64
C ILE A 332 -4.98 -1.23 -25.77
N GLY A 333 -5.61 -0.07 -25.94
CA GLY A 333 -6.96 0.23 -25.46
C GLY A 333 -8.03 -0.36 -26.37
N GLN A 334 -9.18 -0.71 -25.82
CA GLN A 334 -10.34 -1.19 -26.57
C GLN A 334 -11.18 -0.01 -27.08
N GLY A 335 -11.86 -0.19 -28.21
CA GLY A 335 -12.86 0.78 -28.65
C GLY A 335 -14.14 0.69 -27.81
N GLY A 336 -14.79 1.83 -27.60
CA GLY A 336 -16.07 1.92 -26.91
C GLY A 336 -17.22 1.39 -27.76
N PRO A 337 -18.25 0.77 -27.17
CA PRO A 337 -19.47 0.41 -27.88
C PRO A 337 -20.21 1.67 -28.38
N GLY A 338 -20.88 1.56 -29.52
CA GLY A 338 -21.83 2.57 -29.99
C GLY A 338 -23.12 2.57 -29.16
N GLY A 339 -23.78 3.72 -29.09
CA GLY A 339 -25.06 3.90 -28.42
C GLY A 339 -26.21 3.31 -29.22
N GLY A 340 -27.25 2.81 -28.54
CA GLY A 340 -28.47 2.35 -29.19
C GLY A 340 -29.28 3.51 -29.77
N GLY A 341 -29.90 3.32 -30.94
CA GLY A 341 -30.85 4.27 -31.52
C GLY A 341 -32.13 4.39 -30.68
N GLY A 342 -32.74 5.58 -30.72
CA GLY A 342 -33.96 5.90 -30.00
C GLY A 342 -35.19 5.21 -30.60
N SER A 343 -36.09 4.73 -29.74
CA SER A 343 -37.36 4.13 -30.16
C SER A 343 -38.38 5.20 -30.58
N THR A 344 -39.34 4.79 -31.41
CA THR A 344 -40.52 5.58 -31.76
C THR A 344 -41.77 4.81 -31.40
N ASP A 345 -42.78 5.51 -30.88
CA ASP A 345 -44.04 4.90 -30.41
C ASP A 345 -45.19 5.12 -31.41
N GLY A 346 -44.93 5.83 -32.51
CA GLY A 346 -45.94 6.27 -33.47
C GLY A 346 -45.90 5.53 -34.81
N PRO A 347 -47.06 5.15 -35.39
CA PRO A 347 -47.11 4.55 -36.72
C PRO A 347 -46.56 5.52 -37.78
N GLY A 348 -45.60 5.06 -38.57
CA GLY A 348 -44.96 5.84 -39.64
C GLY A 348 -43.66 6.55 -39.24
N GLN A 349 -43.20 6.41 -37.99
CA GLN A 349 -41.87 6.88 -37.58
C GLN A 349 -40.84 5.75 -37.67
N THR A 350 -39.59 6.09 -37.99
CA THR A 350 -38.47 5.15 -38.04
C THR A 350 -37.64 5.28 -36.76
N SER A 351 -37.35 4.15 -36.11
CA SER A 351 -36.38 4.13 -35.01
C SER A 351 -35.02 4.68 -35.47
N GLY A 352 -34.31 5.30 -34.55
CA GLY A 352 -32.95 5.76 -34.79
C GLY A 352 -32.01 4.58 -35.04
N ARG A 353 -30.92 4.85 -35.74
CA ARG A 353 -29.84 3.88 -35.97
C ARG A 353 -28.98 3.74 -34.72
N ASN A 354 -28.39 2.57 -34.54
CA ASN A 354 -27.35 2.40 -33.53
C ASN A 354 -26.06 3.09 -34.01
N GLY A 355 -25.32 3.66 -33.07
CA GLY A 355 -23.96 4.11 -33.32
C GLY A 355 -23.01 2.95 -33.57
N ASN A 356 -21.90 3.24 -34.24
CA ASN A 356 -20.85 2.28 -34.52
C ASN A 356 -19.99 2.04 -33.27
N VAL A 357 -19.45 0.82 -33.16
CA VAL A 357 -18.42 0.50 -32.16
C VAL A 357 -17.11 1.18 -32.59
N GLY A 358 -16.44 1.82 -31.64
CA GLY A 358 -15.12 2.38 -31.82
C GLY A 358 -14.08 1.29 -32.10
N ARG A 359 -12.99 1.66 -32.74
CA ARG A 359 -11.90 0.74 -33.08
C ARG A 359 -10.99 0.56 -31.87
N PRO A 360 -10.44 -0.65 -31.65
CA PRO A 360 -9.35 -0.80 -30.68
C PRO A 360 -8.11 -0.03 -31.15
N GLY A 361 -7.21 0.24 -30.21
CA GLY A 361 -5.89 0.78 -30.49
C GLY A 361 -5.14 -0.07 -31.50
N GLN A 362 -4.32 0.56 -32.32
CA GLN A 362 -3.71 -0.08 -33.48
C GLN A 362 -2.36 -0.72 -33.17
N ARG A 363 -1.68 -0.27 -32.11
CA ARG A 363 -0.31 -0.65 -31.80
C ARG A 363 -0.12 -0.95 -30.33
N ALA A 364 0.31 -2.17 -30.03
CA ALA A 364 0.92 -2.45 -28.74
C ALA A 364 2.33 -1.85 -28.70
N GLY A 365 2.75 -1.51 -27.48
CA GLY A 365 4.11 -1.11 -27.17
C GLY A 365 5.11 -2.20 -27.49
N ARG A 366 6.29 -1.81 -27.94
CA ARG A 366 7.41 -2.74 -28.07
C ARG A 366 8.08 -2.92 -26.70
N PRO A 367 8.44 -4.14 -26.29
CA PRO A 367 9.31 -4.33 -25.15
C PRO A 367 10.64 -3.61 -25.37
N GLY A 368 11.19 -3.08 -24.28
CA GLY A 368 12.52 -2.51 -24.25
C GLY A 368 13.59 -3.57 -24.37
N ARG A 369 14.80 -3.15 -24.75
CA ARG A 369 15.93 -4.06 -24.90
C ARG A 369 16.57 -4.30 -23.53
N PRO A 370 16.97 -5.54 -23.19
CA PRO A 370 17.90 -5.76 -22.11
C PRO A 370 19.18 -4.94 -22.31
N GLY A 371 19.75 -4.47 -21.21
CA GLY A 371 21.07 -3.86 -21.22
C GLY A 371 22.15 -4.84 -21.69
N PRO A 372 23.38 -4.36 -21.96
CA PRO A 372 24.49 -5.25 -22.25
C PRO A 372 24.72 -6.22 -21.08
N LYS A 373 25.26 -7.42 -21.36
CA LYS A 373 25.63 -8.36 -20.29
C LYS A 373 26.49 -7.62 -19.24
N PRO A 374 26.18 -7.73 -17.93
CA PRO A 374 26.96 -7.07 -16.89
C PRO A 374 28.46 -7.35 -17.03
N GLU A 375 29.25 -6.29 -16.92
CA GLU A 375 30.71 -6.38 -16.96
C GLU A 375 31.24 -6.60 -15.54
N THR A 376 32.18 -7.52 -15.36
CA THR A 376 32.82 -7.75 -14.06
C THR A 376 34.31 -7.49 -14.17
N ARG A 377 34.84 -6.66 -13.27
CA ARG A 377 36.25 -6.30 -13.16
C ARG A 377 36.75 -6.70 -11.78
N ILE A 378 37.89 -7.40 -11.76
CA ILE A 378 38.56 -7.77 -10.52
C ILE A 378 39.81 -6.91 -10.39
N GLU A 379 39.80 -5.98 -9.45
CA GLU A 379 40.90 -5.03 -9.21
C GLU A 379 40.96 -4.59 -7.75
N PRO A 380 42.10 -4.10 -7.23
CA PRO A 380 42.20 -3.65 -5.85
C PRO A 380 41.21 -2.50 -5.55
N VAL A 381 40.30 -2.72 -4.60
CA VAL A 381 39.31 -1.73 -4.15
C VAL A 381 39.56 -1.44 -2.66
N PRO A 382 39.84 -0.17 -2.26
CA PRO A 382 40.00 0.16 -0.85
C PRO A 382 38.68 0.00 -0.08
N PRO A 383 38.72 -0.11 1.26
CA PRO A 383 37.51 -0.06 2.08
C PRO A 383 36.65 1.17 1.72
N LEU A 384 35.35 0.96 1.61
CA LEU A 384 34.41 1.99 1.17
C LEU A 384 34.07 2.98 2.29
N TRP A 385 34.19 2.56 3.55
CA TRP A 385 34.07 3.39 4.76
C TRP A 385 34.75 2.74 5.96
#